data_AF-A0A3P7LWT7-F1
#
_entry.id   AF-A0A3P7LWT7-F1
#
_cell.length_a   1.000
_cell.length_b   1.000
_cell.length_c   1.000
_cell.angle_alpha   90.00
_cell.angle_beta   90.00
_cell.angle_gamma   90.00
#
_symmetry.space_group_name_H-M   'P 1'
#
loop_
_entity.id
_entity.type
_entity.pdbx_description
1 polymer ?
#
loop_
_entity_poly.entity_id
_entity_poly.type
_entity_poly.pdbx_seq_one_letter_code
_entity_poly.pdbx_strand_id
1 'polypeptide(L)'
;MSPPTSTPKTQTMGKQDEFSTAIAEDLAEWASHLFPDLAGDLKGDNFFDQISDGILLCQYATQLHQRMTESRSGSKESSKRRLQGVRVASARAFLPIEPPKYHSREFGPRSRAGAPFWVRENIASFLKWCRSVGFPDSILFETEDLVSRKNLRSVTVCLLEVARLSGKFGVEVPEIVHLEKQIDAELAAERRGVSKREGVVKPSTPKNNSPVADVSSLDEVVSYAYT
;
A
#
# COMPACT_ATOMS: atom_id res chain seq x y z
N MET A 1 50.16 33.57 -1.19
CA MET A 1 48.75 33.98 -1.04
C MET A 1 47.90 32.87 -1.61
N SER A 2 47.24 32.09 -0.75
CA SER A 2 46.29 31.06 -1.17
C SER A 2 44.88 31.67 -1.19
N PRO A 3 44.04 31.43 -2.21
CA PRO A 3 42.62 31.70 -2.11
C PRO A 3 41.89 30.54 -1.40
N PRO A 4 40.75 30.80 -0.74
CA PRO A 4 40.00 29.77 -0.02
C PRO A 4 38.86 29.15 -0.86
N THR A 5 38.40 28.00 -0.36
CA THR A 5 37.05 27.41 -0.49
C THR A 5 36.58 26.88 -1.85
N SER A 6 36.36 25.56 -1.88
CA SER A 6 35.01 25.01 -2.04
C SER A 6 34.97 23.57 -1.53
N THR A 7 34.36 23.34 -0.38
CA THR A 7 33.93 22.01 0.07
C THR A 7 32.84 21.49 -0.89
N PRO A 8 32.93 20.25 -1.41
CA PRO A 8 31.83 19.68 -2.19
C PRO A 8 30.69 19.25 -1.25
N LYS A 9 29.50 19.79 -1.52
CA LYS A 9 28.23 19.29 -0.96
C LYS A 9 27.85 18.01 -1.71
N THR A 10 28.23 16.84 -1.20
CA THR A 10 27.69 15.57 -1.73
C THR A 10 27.66 14.53 -0.63
N GLN A 11 26.46 14.12 -0.18
CA GLN A 11 26.12 12.75 0.27
C GLN A 11 24.72 12.70 0.90
N THR A 12 23.69 12.89 0.07
CA THR A 12 22.30 12.46 0.34
C THR A 12 21.73 11.57 -0.77
N MET A 13 22.47 11.38 -1.87
CA MET A 13 22.00 10.66 -3.06
C MET A 13 22.09 9.13 -2.93
N GLY A 14 23.10 8.57 -2.25
CA GLY A 14 23.32 7.11 -2.20
C GLY A 14 22.29 6.33 -1.38
N LYS A 15 21.84 6.87 -0.23
CA LYS A 15 20.95 6.14 0.69
C LYS A 15 19.55 5.90 0.14
N GLN A 16 19.04 6.83 -0.67
CA GLN A 16 17.69 6.71 -1.23
C GLN A 16 17.63 5.65 -2.33
N ASP A 17 18.70 5.52 -3.11
CA ASP A 17 18.81 4.53 -4.17
C ASP A 17 19.02 3.14 -3.56
N GLU A 18 19.90 3.01 -2.56
CA GLU A 18 20.09 1.77 -1.78
C GLU A 18 18.78 1.25 -1.18
N PHE A 19 17.98 2.13 -0.56
CA PHE A 19 16.68 1.76 -0.01
C PHE A 19 15.70 1.28 -1.08
N SER A 20 15.69 1.96 -2.24
CA SER A 20 14.80 1.61 -3.34
C SER A 20 15.19 0.26 -3.97
N THR A 21 16.49 -0.02 -4.07
CA THR A 21 17.03 -1.31 -4.49
C THR A 21 16.64 -2.41 -3.51
N ALA A 22 16.82 -2.22 -2.21
CA ALA A 22 16.45 -3.22 -1.20
C ALA A 22 14.95 -3.57 -1.26
N ILE A 23 14.07 -2.58 -1.46
CA ILE A 23 12.63 -2.87 -1.64
C ILE A 23 12.38 -3.63 -2.96
N ALA A 24 13.06 -3.26 -4.04
CA ALA A 24 12.90 -3.95 -5.32
C ALA A 24 13.36 -5.41 -5.22
N GLU A 25 14.43 -5.70 -4.47
CA GLU A 25 14.91 -7.05 -4.17
C GLU A 25 13.87 -7.86 -3.38
N ASP A 26 13.34 -7.30 -2.28
CA ASP A 26 12.27 -7.94 -1.49
C ASP A 26 11.03 -8.22 -2.33
N LEU A 27 10.58 -7.25 -3.14
CA LEU A 27 9.45 -7.43 -4.05
C LEU A 27 9.72 -8.47 -5.14
N ALA A 28 10.95 -8.56 -5.65
CA ALA A 28 11.35 -9.55 -6.64
C ALA A 28 11.37 -10.96 -6.06
N GLU A 29 11.94 -11.13 -4.86
CA GLU A 29 11.95 -12.41 -4.15
C GLU A 29 10.53 -12.87 -3.85
N TRP A 30 9.71 -11.99 -3.27
CA TRP A 30 8.32 -12.28 -2.97
C TRP A 30 7.49 -12.65 -4.21
N ALA A 31 7.60 -11.87 -5.29
CA ALA A 31 6.87 -12.14 -6.53
C ALA A 31 7.33 -13.46 -7.18
N SER A 32 8.59 -13.84 -6.98
CA SER A 32 9.13 -15.13 -7.46
C SER A 32 8.51 -16.32 -6.75
N HIS A 33 8.24 -16.21 -5.45
CA HIS A 33 7.54 -17.23 -4.69
C HIS A 33 6.05 -17.33 -5.06
N LEU A 34 5.39 -16.18 -5.29
CA LEU A 34 3.96 -16.17 -5.63
C LEU A 34 3.64 -16.62 -7.06
N PHE A 35 4.52 -16.31 -8.03
CA PHE A 35 4.30 -16.56 -9.45
C PHE A 35 5.52 -17.25 -10.11
N PRO A 36 5.89 -18.47 -9.68
CA PRO A 36 7.11 -19.14 -10.15
C PRO A 36 7.13 -19.33 -11.67
N ASP A 37 5.97 -19.55 -12.30
CA ASP A 37 5.85 -19.75 -13.75
C ASP A 37 6.11 -18.46 -14.56
N LEU A 38 5.92 -17.29 -13.95
CA LEU A 38 6.11 -15.99 -14.61
C LEU A 38 7.36 -15.24 -14.17
N ALA A 39 7.89 -15.58 -13.00
CA ALA A 39 9.04 -14.90 -12.43
C ALA A 39 10.30 -15.12 -13.26
N GLY A 40 10.52 -16.31 -13.81
CA GLY A 40 11.73 -16.58 -14.61
C GLY A 40 13.01 -16.25 -13.82
N ASP A 41 13.76 -15.24 -14.27
CA ASP A 41 14.97 -14.71 -13.63
C ASP A 41 14.72 -13.40 -12.85
N LEU A 42 13.53 -13.22 -12.29
CA LEU A 42 13.16 -12.02 -11.53
C LEU A 42 14.13 -11.76 -10.37
N LYS A 43 14.72 -10.57 -10.39
CA LYS A 43 15.72 -10.06 -9.45
C LYS A 43 15.44 -8.58 -9.17
N GLY A 44 16.03 -8.03 -8.13
CA GLY A 44 15.82 -6.62 -7.78
C GLY A 44 16.20 -5.63 -8.89
N ASP A 45 17.24 -5.94 -9.67
CA ASP A 45 17.74 -5.09 -10.76
C ASP A 45 16.84 -5.09 -12.01
N ASN A 46 16.13 -6.19 -12.28
CA ASN A 46 15.22 -6.32 -13.42
C ASN A 46 13.73 -6.27 -13.03
N PHE A 47 13.41 -6.11 -11.74
CA PHE A 47 12.05 -6.19 -11.21
C PHE A 47 11.06 -5.34 -12.00
N PHE A 48 11.38 -4.05 -12.18
CA PHE A 48 10.51 -3.12 -12.89
C PHE A 48 10.42 -3.41 -14.39
N ASP A 49 11.45 -4.00 -15.00
CA ASP A 49 11.38 -4.44 -16.40
C ASP A 49 10.43 -5.62 -16.54
N GLN A 50 10.49 -6.59 -15.62
CA GLN A 50 9.68 -7.81 -15.70
C GLN A 50 8.20 -7.56 -15.47
N ILE A 51 7.84 -6.60 -14.61
CA ILE A 51 6.43 -6.21 -14.40
C ILE A 51 5.93 -5.19 -15.43
N SER A 52 6.81 -4.65 -16.29
CA SER A 52 6.48 -3.54 -17.18
C SER A 52 5.45 -3.88 -18.26
N ASP A 53 5.21 -5.18 -18.54
CA ASP A 53 4.17 -5.65 -19.45
C ASP A 53 2.76 -5.69 -18.80
N GLY A 54 2.69 -5.42 -17.49
CA GLY A 54 1.47 -5.42 -16.69
C GLY A 54 0.85 -6.79 -16.44
N ILE A 55 1.43 -7.88 -16.94
CA ILE A 55 0.87 -9.23 -16.83
C ILE A 55 0.96 -9.72 -15.38
N LEU A 56 2.14 -9.62 -14.77
CA LEU A 56 2.34 -10.03 -13.38
C LEU A 56 1.44 -9.22 -12.43
N LEU A 57 1.26 -7.92 -12.69
CA LEU A 57 0.35 -7.07 -11.92
C LEU A 57 -1.10 -7.54 -12.00
N CYS A 58 -1.58 -7.82 -13.21
CA CYS A 58 -2.94 -8.30 -13.43
C CYS A 58 -3.16 -9.71 -12.87
N GLN A 59 -2.16 -10.59 -12.95
CA GLN A 59 -2.21 -11.91 -12.31
C GLN A 59 -2.29 -11.81 -10.81
N TYR A 60 -1.48 -10.96 -10.19
CA TYR A 60 -1.52 -10.73 -8.76
C TYR A 60 -2.87 -10.18 -8.30
N ALA A 61 -3.41 -9.18 -8.98
CA ALA A 61 -4.75 -8.68 -8.73
C ALA A 61 -5.85 -9.76 -8.94
N THR A 62 -5.67 -10.66 -9.91
CA THR A 62 -6.59 -11.78 -10.14
C THR A 62 -6.55 -12.79 -9.00
N GLN A 63 -5.36 -13.18 -8.54
CA GLN A 63 -5.20 -14.07 -7.38
C GLN A 63 -5.80 -13.45 -6.12
N LEU A 64 -5.53 -12.17 -5.85
CA LEU A 64 -6.14 -11.47 -4.73
C LEU A 64 -7.67 -11.41 -4.86
N HIS A 65 -8.20 -11.14 -6.05
CA HIS A 65 -9.64 -11.15 -6.30
C HIS A 65 -10.28 -12.51 -5.98
N GLN A 66 -9.64 -13.62 -6.36
CA GLN A 66 -10.10 -14.97 -6.02
C GLN A 66 -10.14 -15.17 -4.50
N ARG A 67 -9.06 -14.84 -3.79
CA ARG A 67 -8.99 -14.97 -2.32
C ARG A 67 -10.02 -14.11 -1.59
N MET A 68 -10.27 -12.89 -2.07
CA MET A 68 -11.33 -12.02 -1.54
C MET A 68 -12.73 -12.61 -1.76
N THR A 69 -12.91 -13.39 -2.82
CA THR A 69 -14.18 -14.06 -3.16
C THR A 69 -14.36 -15.35 -2.34
N GLU A 70 -13.31 -16.16 -2.20
CA GLU A 70 -13.31 -17.43 -1.45
C GLU A 70 -13.47 -17.23 0.06
N SER A 71 -12.93 -16.14 0.60
CA SER A 71 -13.09 -15.77 2.02
C SER A 71 -14.55 -15.43 2.39
N ARG A 72 -15.51 -15.60 1.46
CA ARG A 72 -16.94 -15.40 1.64
C ARG A 72 -17.75 -16.65 1.29
N SER A 73 -18.30 -17.27 2.32
CA SER A 73 -19.48 -18.13 2.19
C SER A 73 -20.74 -17.26 2.13
N GLY A 74 -21.37 -17.15 0.97
CA GLY A 74 -22.77 -16.72 0.88
C GLY A 74 -23.09 -15.57 -0.07
N SER A 75 -24.00 -15.88 -0.99
CA SER A 75 -24.76 -15.01 -1.89
C SER A 75 -24.03 -14.46 -3.12
N LYS A 76 -24.38 -15.04 -4.28
CA LYS A 76 -24.18 -14.49 -5.62
C LYS A 76 -24.97 -13.19 -5.74
N GLU A 77 -24.31 -12.08 -6.06
CA GLU A 77 -25.00 -10.80 -6.28
C GLU A 77 -24.21 -9.88 -7.19
N SER A 78 -24.93 -9.15 -8.03
CA SER A 78 -24.46 -8.42 -9.20
C SER A 78 -23.93 -6.99 -8.92
N SER A 79 -23.62 -6.62 -7.67
CA SER A 79 -23.21 -5.24 -7.30
C SER A 79 -21.88 -5.18 -6.56
N LYS A 80 -21.18 -4.04 -6.64
CA LYS A 80 -19.93 -3.76 -5.89
C LYS A 80 -20.19 -3.90 -4.38
N ARG A 81 -19.51 -4.84 -3.71
CA ARG A 81 -19.77 -5.16 -2.29
C ARG A 81 -18.68 -4.63 -1.38
N ARG A 82 -19.06 -4.03 -0.26
CA ARG A 82 -18.09 -3.56 0.76
C ARG A 82 -17.48 -4.74 1.51
N LEU A 83 -16.17 -4.70 1.74
CA LEU A 83 -15.43 -5.64 2.58
C LEU A 83 -15.51 -5.14 4.04
N GLN A 84 -16.20 -5.89 4.91
CA GLN A 84 -16.36 -5.48 6.30
C GLN A 84 -15.03 -5.54 7.05
N GLY A 85 -14.71 -4.52 7.85
CA GLY A 85 -13.46 -4.43 8.61
C GLY A 85 -12.20 -4.19 7.78
N VAL A 86 -12.28 -4.20 6.44
CA VAL A 86 -11.12 -4.03 5.56
C VAL A 86 -11.00 -2.59 5.07
N ARG A 87 -9.80 -2.05 5.21
CA ARG A 87 -9.40 -0.70 4.78
C ARG A 87 -8.17 -0.80 3.87
N VAL A 88 -8.08 0.11 2.90
CA VAL A 88 -6.94 0.33 2.00
C VAL A 88 -6.57 1.80 2.10
N ALA A 89 -5.36 2.14 2.51
CA ALA A 89 -4.91 3.53 2.73
C ALA A 89 -5.97 4.41 3.44
N SER A 90 -6.55 3.89 4.54
CA SER A 90 -7.66 4.51 5.29
C SER A 90 -9.00 4.64 4.54
N ALA A 91 -9.10 4.33 3.26
CA ALA A 91 -10.36 4.22 2.54
C ALA A 91 -11.06 2.88 2.82
N ARG A 92 -12.37 2.82 2.57
CA ARG A 92 -13.16 1.58 2.67
C ARG A 92 -12.87 0.69 1.46
N ALA A 93 -12.61 -0.60 1.71
CA ALA A 93 -12.36 -1.56 0.64
C ALA A 93 -13.66 -2.20 0.12
N PHE A 94 -13.66 -2.57 -1.16
CA PHE A 94 -14.75 -3.19 -1.87
C PHE A 94 -14.25 -4.39 -2.67
N LEU A 95 -15.10 -5.38 -2.87
CA LEU A 95 -14.91 -6.46 -3.82
C LEU A 95 -15.48 -6.01 -5.17
N PRO A 96 -14.63 -5.90 -6.22
CA PRO A 96 -15.08 -5.67 -7.58
C PRO A 96 -15.95 -6.83 -8.09
N ILE A 97 -16.75 -6.60 -9.13
CA ILE A 97 -17.60 -7.65 -9.73
C ILE A 97 -16.75 -8.65 -10.52
N GLU A 98 -15.72 -8.15 -11.22
CA GLU A 98 -14.86 -8.95 -12.07
C GLU A 98 -13.37 -8.73 -11.73
N PRO A 99 -12.50 -9.73 -11.96
CA PRO A 99 -11.06 -9.56 -11.93
C PRO A 99 -10.58 -8.65 -13.09
N PRO A 100 -9.34 -8.14 -13.07
CA PRO A 100 -8.81 -7.38 -14.20
C PRO A 100 -8.71 -8.26 -15.45
N LYS A 101 -9.10 -7.71 -16.61
CA LYS A 101 -8.93 -8.35 -17.92
C LYS A 101 -7.62 -7.87 -18.53
N TYR A 102 -6.81 -8.80 -19.02
CA TYR A 102 -5.49 -8.49 -19.55
C TYR A 102 -5.13 -9.42 -20.72
N HIS A 103 -4.22 -8.96 -21.56
CA HIS A 103 -3.69 -9.69 -22.70
C HIS A 103 -2.50 -10.55 -22.26
N SER A 104 -2.43 -11.78 -22.77
CA SER A 104 -1.24 -12.64 -22.66
C SER A 104 -0.15 -12.17 -23.63
N ARG A 105 1.10 -12.62 -23.41
CA ARG A 105 2.29 -12.33 -24.26
C ARG A 105 2.11 -12.77 -25.73
N GLU A 106 1.13 -13.60 -26.01
CA GLU A 106 0.92 -14.27 -27.30
C GLU A 106 0.24 -13.40 -28.38
N PHE A 107 -0.27 -12.20 -28.05
CA PHE A 107 -1.21 -11.47 -28.92
C PHE A 107 -0.74 -10.12 -29.48
N GLY A 108 0.55 -9.77 -29.36
CA GLY A 108 1.04 -8.44 -29.76
C GLY A 108 1.97 -8.44 -30.99
N PRO A 109 1.69 -7.66 -32.06
CA PRO A 109 2.75 -7.29 -32.99
C PRO A 109 3.86 -6.55 -32.22
N ARG A 110 5.12 -6.97 -32.37
CA ARG A 110 6.26 -6.24 -31.80
C ARG A 110 6.30 -4.85 -32.45
N SER A 111 5.98 -3.82 -31.66
CA SER A 111 6.12 -2.44 -32.14
C SER A 111 7.61 -2.12 -32.31
N ARG A 112 7.99 -1.56 -33.45
CA ARG A 112 9.39 -1.17 -33.73
C ARG A 112 9.82 0.13 -33.02
N ALA A 113 8.88 0.79 -32.34
CA ALA A 113 9.13 1.98 -31.53
C ALA A 113 8.25 1.93 -30.26
N GLY A 114 8.90 1.85 -29.09
CA GLY A 114 8.25 1.90 -27.77
C GLY A 114 7.46 0.65 -27.36
N ALA A 115 6.94 0.69 -26.13
CA ALA A 115 6.11 -0.39 -25.58
C ALA A 115 4.80 -0.55 -26.39
N PRO A 116 4.38 -1.79 -26.72
CA PRO A 116 3.11 -2.05 -27.40
C PRO A 116 1.89 -1.49 -26.66
N PHE A 117 0.82 -1.20 -27.39
CA PHE A 117 -0.41 -0.66 -26.79
C PHE A 117 -1.02 -1.58 -25.73
N TRP A 118 -1.01 -2.90 -25.96
CA TRP A 118 -1.57 -3.90 -25.04
C TRP A 118 -0.88 -3.89 -23.66
N VAL A 119 0.41 -3.53 -23.59
CA VAL A 119 1.14 -3.38 -22.32
C VAL A 119 0.51 -2.28 -21.47
N ARG A 120 0.20 -1.16 -22.11
CA ARG A 120 -0.43 -0.01 -21.46
C ARG A 120 -1.84 -0.34 -21.00
N GLU A 121 -2.58 -1.10 -21.83
CA GLU A 121 -3.91 -1.59 -21.48
C GLU A 121 -3.87 -2.55 -20.28
N ASN A 122 -2.90 -3.45 -20.20
CA ASN A 122 -2.75 -4.35 -19.04
C ASN A 122 -2.54 -3.55 -17.75
N ILE A 123 -1.61 -2.60 -17.74
CA ILE A 123 -1.37 -1.75 -16.57
C ILE A 123 -2.62 -0.93 -16.23
N ALA A 124 -3.29 -0.36 -17.24
CA ALA A 124 -4.53 0.39 -17.02
C ALA A 124 -5.65 -0.48 -16.42
N SER A 125 -5.77 -1.74 -16.85
CA SER A 125 -6.70 -2.72 -16.28
C SER A 125 -6.40 -3.02 -14.81
N PHE A 126 -5.13 -3.22 -14.45
CA PHE A 126 -4.72 -3.35 -13.05
C PHE A 126 -5.11 -2.13 -12.21
N LEU A 127 -4.76 -0.92 -12.67
CA LEU A 127 -5.07 0.33 -11.96
C LEU A 127 -6.58 0.55 -11.82
N LYS A 128 -7.35 0.25 -12.87
CA LYS A 128 -8.82 0.29 -12.85
C LYS A 128 -9.38 -0.68 -11.80
N TRP A 129 -8.81 -1.88 -11.71
CA TRP A 129 -9.21 -2.83 -10.69
C TRP A 129 -8.88 -2.32 -9.28
N CYS A 130 -7.69 -1.77 -9.03
CA CYS A 130 -7.33 -1.16 -7.74
C CYS A 130 -8.32 -0.05 -7.33
N ARG A 131 -8.67 0.86 -8.25
CA ARG A 131 -9.72 1.88 -8.00
C ARG A 131 -11.05 1.26 -7.64
N SER A 132 -11.43 0.18 -8.32
CA SER A 132 -12.67 -0.54 -8.02
C SER A 132 -12.65 -1.22 -6.65
N VAL A 133 -11.48 -1.64 -6.15
CA VAL A 133 -11.29 -2.11 -4.77
C VAL A 133 -11.35 -0.97 -3.76
N GLY A 134 -11.02 0.26 -4.15
CA GLY A 134 -11.09 1.44 -3.30
C GLY A 134 -9.74 2.06 -2.95
N PHE A 135 -8.69 1.74 -3.71
CA PHE A 135 -7.40 2.41 -3.61
C PHE A 135 -7.57 3.89 -4.01
N PRO A 136 -7.16 4.85 -3.16
CA PRO A 136 -7.20 6.27 -3.52
C PRO A 136 -6.18 6.60 -4.61
N ASP A 137 -6.49 7.57 -5.47
CA ASP A 137 -5.57 7.96 -6.56
C ASP A 137 -4.21 8.46 -6.04
N SER A 138 -4.13 8.96 -4.80
CA SER A 138 -2.89 9.43 -4.18
C SER A 138 -1.83 8.35 -3.96
N ILE A 139 -2.18 7.06 -4.05
CA ILE A 139 -1.25 5.94 -3.93
C ILE A 139 -1.12 5.14 -5.23
N LEU A 140 -1.93 5.46 -6.24
CA LEU A 140 -1.89 4.79 -7.53
C LEU A 140 -0.86 5.49 -8.41
N PHE A 141 -0.09 4.69 -9.14
CA PHE A 141 0.81 5.18 -10.16
C PHE A 141 0.10 5.37 -11.51
N GLU A 142 0.74 6.07 -12.43
CA GLU A 142 0.31 6.22 -13.81
C GLU A 142 0.99 5.20 -14.72
N THR A 143 0.37 4.82 -15.83
CA THR A 143 0.96 3.83 -16.75
C THR A 143 2.37 4.21 -17.21
N GLU A 144 2.66 5.50 -17.40
CA GLU A 144 4.01 5.99 -17.76
C GLU A 144 5.04 5.85 -16.64
N ASP A 145 4.62 5.81 -15.37
CA ASP A 145 5.51 5.67 -14.23
C ASP A 145 6.26 4.33 -14.28
N LEU A 146 5.60 3.30 -14.81
CA LEU A 146 6.17 1.98 -15.02
C LEU A 146 6.75 1.80 -16.42
N VAL A 147 5.96 2.03 -17.47
CA VAL A 147 6.37 1.76 -18.87
C VAL A 147 7.60 2.57 -19.28
N SER A 148 7.63 3.84 -18.90
CA SER A 148 8.71 4.77 -19.23
C SER A 148 9.63 5.03 -18.03
N ARG A 149 9.45 4.26 -16.94
CA ARG A 149 10.16 4.39 -15.67
C ARG A 149 10.18 5.82 -15.10
N LYS A 150 9.12 6.60 -15.28
CA LYS A 150 9.10 8.01 -14.82
C LYS A 150 9.10 8.13 -13.30
N ASN A 151 8.47 7.19 -12.59
CA ASN A 151 8.31 7.27 -11.14
C ASN A 151 8.13 5.88 -10.51
N LEU A 152 9.21 5.11 -10.45
CA LEU A 152 9.20 3.76 -9.88
C LEU A 152 8.81 3.74 -8.39
N ARG A 153 9.07 4.83 -7.66
CA ARG A 153 8.63 4.97 -6.26
C ARG A 153 7.10 4.89 -6.14
N SER A 154 6.37 5.57 -7.03
CA SER A 154 4.91 5.51 -7.07
C SER A 154 4.42 4.07 -7.30
N VAL A 155 5.09 3.35 -8.21
CA VAL A 155 4.81 1.93 -8.48
C VAL A 155 5.02 1.10 -7.21
N THR A 156 6.18 1.23 -6.56
CA THR A 156 6.50 0.53 -5.31
C THR A 156 5.48 0.78 -4.21
N VAL A 157 5.10 2.03 -3.96
CA VAL A 157 4.10 2.40 -2.94
C VAL A 157 2.76 1.72 -3.23
N CYS A 158 2.31 1.73 -4.49
CA CYS A 158 1.09 1.06 -4.90
C CYS A 158 1.16 -0.45 -4.64
N LEU A 159 2.25 -1.11 -5.06
CA LEU A 159 2.40 -2.56 -4.91
C LEU A 159 2.43 -2.99 -3.45
N LEU A 160 3.14 -2.25 -2.59
CA LEU A 160 3.17 -2.50 -1.16
C LEU A 160 1.78 -2.35 -0.52
N GLU A 161 0.97 -1.39 -0.97
CA GLU A 161 -0.40 -1.28 -0.48
C GLU A 161 -1.28 -2.45 -0.93
N VAL A 162 -1.11 -2.94 -2.17
CA VAL A 162 -1.80 -4.16 -2.62
C VAL A 162 -1.36 -5.37 -1.77
N ALA A 163 -0.07 -5.48 -1.45
CA ALA A 163 0.45 -6.51 -0.55
C ALA A 163 -0.14 -6.43 0.88
N ARG A 164 -0.20 -5.24 1.47
CA ARG A 164 -0.87 -5.06 2.77
C ARG A 164 -2.33 -5.50 2.74
N LEU A 165 -3.03 -5.24 1.65
CA LEU A 165 -4.39 -5.73 1.45
C LEU A 165 -4.42 -7.25 1.30
N SER A 166 -3.53 -7.83 0.48
CA SER A 166 -3.52 -9.25 0.17
C SER A 166 -3.25 -10.13 1.38
N GLY A 167 -2.38 -9.67 2.29
CA GLY A 167 -2.12 -10.34 3.56
C GLY A 167 -3.36 -10.51 4.44
N LYS A 168 -4.39 -9.66 4.29
CA LYS A 168 -5.68 -9.80 5.01
C LYS A 168 -6.53 -10.96 4.48
N PHE A 169 -6.19 -11.49 3.31
CA PHE A 169 -6.86 -12.60 2.64
C PHE A 169 -5.95 -13.83 2.50
N GLY A 170 -4.92 -13.92 3.35
CA GLY A 170 -4.01 -15.07 3.41
C GLY A 170 -3.12 -15.24 2.17
N VAL A 171 -2.96 -14.18 1.37
CA VAL A 171 -1.91 -14.15 0.33
C VAL A 171 -0.60 -13.79 1.02
N GLU A 172 0.47 -14.49 0.66
CA GLU A 172 1.81 -14.16 1.13
C GLU A 172 2.16 -12.71 0.79
N VAL A 173 2.93 -12.05 1.67
CA VAL A 173 3.33 -10.65 1.51
C VAL A 173 4.84 -10.52 1.59
N PRO A 174 5.44 -9.46 1.02
CA PRO A 174 6.88 -9.21 1.09
C PRO A 174 7.37 -9.09 2.54
N GLU A 175 8.67 -9.29 2.76
CA GLU A 175 9.28 -9.20 4.08
C GLU A 175 9.08 -7.81 4.69
N ILE A 176 9.20 -6.73 3.89
CA ILE A 176 9.00 -5.37 4.39
C ILE A 176 7.61 -5.18 5.02
N VAL A 177 6.58 -5.82 4.49
CA VAL A 177 5.21 -5.75 5.04
C VAL A 177 5.09 -6.56 6.34
N HIS A 178 5.84 -7.65 6.50
CA HIS A 178 5.93 -8.37 7.76
C HIS A 178 6.63 -7.54 8.84
N LEU A 179 7.74 -6.91 8.49
CA LEU A 179 8.51 -6.04 9.38
C LEU A 179 7.70 -4.84 9.85
N GLU A 180 6.98 -4.16 8.95
CA GLU A 180 6.05 -3.07 9.30
C GLU A 180 5.06 -3.49 10.41
N LYS A 181 4.44 -4.67 10.26
CA LYS A 181 3.50 -5.20 11.26
C LYS A 181 4.17 -5.55 12.59
N GLN A 182 5.38 -6.08 12.54
CA GLN A 182 6.15 -6.40 13.75
C GLN A 182 6.46 -5.12 14.53
N ILE A 183 6.96 -4.09 13.84
CA ILE A 183 7.26 -2.78 14.42
C ILE A 183 5.99 -2.16 15.03
N ASP A 184 4.86 -2.15 14.31
CA ASP A 184 3.60 -1.63 14.82
C ASP A 184 3.11 -2.37 16.09
N ALA A 185 3.32 -3.69 16.15
CA ALA A 185 2.95 -4.50 17.30
C ALA A 185 3.82 -4.19 18.54
N GLU A 186 5.13 -4.04 18.34
CA GLU A 186 6.10 -3.65 19.37
C GLU A 186 5.78 -2.25 19.91
N LEU A 187 5.60 -1.25 19.04
CA LEU A 187 5.21 0.12 19.40
C LEU A 187 3.88 0.16 20.17
N ALA A 188 2.90 -0.65 19.77
CA ALA A 188 1.62 -0.74 20.48
C ALA A 188 1.75 -1.43 21.86
N ALA A 189 2.69 -2.37 22.03
CA ALA A 189 2.98 -2.99 23.31
C ALA A 189 3.67 -1.99 24.27
N GLU A 190 4.63 -1.22 23.78
CA GLU A 190 5.32 -0.18 24.56
C GLU A 190 4.35 0.88 25.11
N ARG A 191 3.46 1.41 24.27
CA ARG A 191 2.43 2.39 24.69
C ARG A 191 1.56 1.85 25.83
N ARG A 192 1.23 0.57 25.82
CA ARG A 192 0.45 -0.10 26.88
C ARG A 192 1.28 -0.33 28.16
N GLY A 193 2.59 -0.55 28.02
CA GLY A 193 3.52 -0.70 29.13
C GLY A 193 3.74 0.60 29.91
N VAL A 194 3.76 1.75 29.22
CA VAL A 194 3.90 3.08 29.84
C VAL A 194 2.68 3.42 30.71
N SER A 195 1.44 3.17 30.24
CA SER A 195 0.23 3.41 31.04
C SER A 195 0.11 2.57 32.31
N LYS A 196 0.86 1.46 32.46
CA LYS A 196 0.91 0.68 33.71
C LYS A 196 1.88 1.24 34.75
N ARG A 197 2.87 2.06 34.37
CA ARG A 197 3.91 2.57 35.28
C ARG A 197 3.54 3.88 35.99
N GLU A 198 2.55 4.63 35.50
CA GLU A 198 2.07 5.89 36.12
C GLU A 198 0.80 5.72 36.97
N GLY A 199 0.34 4.50 37.22
CA GLY A 199 -0.95 4.20 37.89
C GLY A 199 -0.89 3.89 39.39
N VAL A 200 0.15 4.28 40.15
CA VAL A 200 0.22 4.04 41.61
C VAL A 200 0.51 5.33 42.37
N VAL A 201 -0.53 6.16 42.55
CA VAL A 201 -0.71 6.97 43.78
C VAL A 201 -2.22 7.03 44.08
N LYS A 202 -2.66 6.31 45.11
CA LYS A 202 -3.94 6.57 45.80
C LYS A 202 -3.69 7.60 46.90
N PRO A 203 -4.61 8.54 47.13
CA PRO A 203 -5.12 8.68 48.50
C PRO A 203 -6.66 8.68 48.57
N SER A 204 -7.15 7.82 49.47
CA SER A 204 -8.32 7.93 50.35
C SER A 204 -9.44 8.95 50.08
N THR A 205 -10.67 8.44 50.09
CA THR A 205 -11.95 9.16 50.21
C THR A 205 -12.08 9.93 51.54
N PRO A 206 -12.89 11.01 51.55
CA PRO A 206 -13.97 11.10 52.54
C PRO A 206 -15.33 11.45 51.90
N LYS A 207 -16.40 10.98 52.56
CA LYS A 207 -17.82 11.17 52.22
C LYS A 207 -18.29 12.60 52.53
N ASN A 208 -19.10 13.23 51.66
CA ASN A 208 -20.40 13.82 52.06
C ASN A 208 -21.26 14.36 50.89
N ASN A 209 -22.51 13.90 50.89
CA ASN A 209 -23.81 14.41 50.38
C ASN A 209 -23.96 15.47 49.25
N SER A 210 -24.79 15.08 48.27
CA SER A 210 -25.62 15.74 47.23
C SER A 210 -26.16 17.18 47.49
N PRO A 211 -26.75 17.92 46.49
CA PRO A 211 -27.42 17.45 45.25
C PRO A 211 -27.26 18.25 43.93
N VAL A 212 -27.51 17.53 42.83
CA VAL A 212 -28.15 17.86 41.53
C VAL A 212 -28.19 19.32 41.04
N ALA A 213 -27.55 19.57 39.88
CA ALA A 213 -27.98 20.47 38.80
C ALA A 213 -27.14 20.11 37.55
N ASP A 214 -27.73 19.42 36.58
CA ASP A 214 -28.43 19.95 35.39
C ASP A 214 -27.47 20.27 34.24
N VAL A 215 -27.79 19.70 33.09
CA VAL A 215 -27.00 19.65 31.86
C VAL A 215 -27.48 20.76 30.94
N SER A 216 -26.60 21.62 30.46
CA SER A 216 -26.80 22.31 29.17
C SER A 216 -25.63 23.18 28.74
N SER A 217 -25.50 23.27 27.41
CA SER A 217 -24.78 24.27 26.61
C SER A 217 -23.29 24.07 26.36
N LEU A 218 -23.00 23.24 25.35
CA LEU A 218 -22.18 23.71 24.24
C LEU A 218 -22.92 24.88 23.60
N ASP A 219 -22.28 26.05 23.49
CA ASP A 219 -22.22 26.82 22.24
C ASP A 219 -21.31 28.04 22.41
N GLU A 220 -20.65 28.38 21.28
CA GLU A 220 -20.09 29.71 20.95
C GLU A 220 -18.96 30.21 21.87
N VAL A 221 -17.72 30.42 21.43
CA VAL A 221 -17.16 31.22 20.34
C VAL A 221 -15.64 31.00 20.47
N VAL A 222 -14.81 30.93 19.42
CA VAL A 222 -14.10 32.08 18.85
C VAL A 222 -13.61 31.67 17.45
N SER A 223 -14.37 32.05 16.44
CA SER A 223 -13.81 32.49 15.16
C SER A 223 -13.33 33.94 15.33
N TYR A 224 -12.33 34.33 14.54
CA TYR A 224 -11.65 35.63 14.47
C TYR A 224 -10.43 35.81 15.38
N ALA A 225 -9.27 35.40 14.86
CA ALA A 225 -8.02 36.14 15.03
C ALA A 225 -7.00 35.76 13.95
N TYR A 226 -7.29 36.06 12.68
CA TYR A 226 -6.25 36.33 11.66
C TYR A 226 -6.82 37.36 10.67
N THR A 227 -6.61 38.62 11.04
CA THR A 227 -6.57 39.78 10.13
C THR A 227 -5.41 39.68 9.16
#